data_AF-A0A396HF74-F1
#
_entry.id   AF-A0A396HF74-F1
#
_cell.length_a   1.000
_cell.length_b   1.000
_cell.length_c   1.000
_cell.angle_alpha   90.00
_cell.angle_beta   90.00
_cell.angle_gamma   90.00
#
_symmetry.space_group_name_H-M   'P 1'
#
loop_
_entity.id
_entity.type
_entity.pdbx_description
1 polymer ?
#
loop_
_entity_poly.entity_id
_entity_poly.type
_entity_poly.pdbx_seq_one_letter_code
_entity_poly.pdbx_strand_id
1 'polypeptide(L)' 'MTQFLLFIYSLIIFLSLFLGEAALERTRTTMLTSYNIGCKSDADCPKAIEPHYTRCVDGHCWLYFGEGPKLHN' A
#
# COMPACT_ATOMS: atom_id res chain seq x y z
N MET A 1 32.49 -27.19 10.35
CA MET A 1 32.68 -25.85 9.73
C MET A 1 31.62 -25.56 8.65
N THR A 2 31.43 -26.46 7.70
CA THR A 2 30.37 -26.39 6.66
C THR A 2 28.94 -26.30 7.19
N GLN A 3 28.63 -26.98 8.30
CA GLN A 3 27.30 -26.92 8.92
C GLN A 3 26.92 -25.50 9.40
N PHE A 4 27.90 -24.73 9.88
CA PHE A 4 27.70 -23.35 10.30
C PHE A 4 27.44 -22.42 9.11
N LEU A 5 28.12 -22.68 7.98
CA LEU A 5 27.90 -21.94 6.74
C LEU A 5 26.50 -22.17 6.17
N LEU A 6 26.04 -23.43 6.16
CA LEU A 6 24.69 -23.76 5.70
C LEU A 6 23.60 -23.09 6.56
N PHE A 7 23.82 -23.02 7.87
CA PHE A 7 22.90 -22.32 8.78
C PHE A 7 22.80 -20.82 8.49
N ILE A 8 23.95 -20.16 8.27
CA ILE A 8 23.99 -18.73 7.93
C ILE A 8 23.34 -18.46 6.57
N TYR A 9 23.61 -19.29 5.56
CA TYR A 9 22.98 -19.14 4.24
C TYR A 9 21.46 -19.28 4.31
N SER A 10 20.96 -20.26 5.05
CA SER A 10 19.52 -20.43 5.26
C SER A 10 18.91 -19.21 5.97
N LEU A 11 19.55 -18.69 7.02
CA LEU A 11 19.09 -17.49 7.72
C LEU A 11 19.01 -16.27 6.80
N ILE A 12 20.02 -16.05 5.95
CA ILE A 12 20.04 -14.94 5.00
C ILE A 12 18.87 -15.05 4.00
N ILE A 13 18.61 -16.25 3.48
CA ILE A 13 17.51 -16.50 2.53
C ILE A 13 16.15 -16.26 3.20
N PHE A 14 15.95 -16.76 4.42
CA PHE A 14 14.72 -16.53 5.17
C PHE A 14 14.49 -15.04 5.45
N LEU A 15 15.52 -14.32 5.85
CA LEU A 15 15.43 -12.89 6.13
C LEU A 15 15.18 -12.08 4.85
N SER A 16 15.83 -12.40 3.74
CA SER A 16 15.63 -11.68 2.48
C SER A 16 14.25 -11.92 1.87
N LEU A 17 13.69 -13.13 1.98
CA LEU A 17 12.30 -13.41 1.60
C LEU A 17 11.31 -12.64 2.48
N PHE A 18 11.51 -12.66 3.80
CA PHE A 18 10.63 -11.97 4.74
C PHE A 18 10.67 -10.44 4.55
N LEU A 19 11.87 -9.86 4.33
CA LEU A 19 12.00 -8.44 4.03
C LEU A 19 11.45 -8.08 2.65
N GLY A 20 11.60 -8.96 1.66
CA GLY A 20 11.06 -8.76 0.31
C GLY A 20 9.54 -8.69 0.29
N GLU A 21 8.86 -9.60 0.99
CA GLU A 21 7.40 -9.61 1.15
C GLU A 21 6.91 -8.37 1.90
N ALA A 22 7.55 -8.04 3.04
CA ALA A 22 7.18 -6.86 3.83
C ALA A 22 7.43 -5.54 3.09
N ALA A 23 8.48 -5.47 2.26
CA ALA A 23 8.76 -4.31 1.42
C ALA A 23 7.79 -4.22 0.24
N LEU A 24 7.47 -5.34 -0.42
CA LEU A 24 6.51 -5.41 -1.53
C LEU A 24 5.10 -5.02 -1.11
N GLU A 25 4.66 -5.46 0.07
CA GLU A 25 3.36 -5.07 0.62
C GLU A 25 3.32 -3.56 0.88
N ARG A 26 4.44 -2.98 1.35
CA ARG A 26 4.62 -1.53 1.53
C ARG A 26 4.66 -0.79 0.20
N THR A 27 5.39 -1.23 -0.82
CA THR A 27 5.41 -0.56 -2.13
C THR A 27 4.08 -0.68 -2.84
N ARG A 28 3.40 -1.82 -2.75
CA ARG A 28 2.05 -2.00 -3.31
C ARG A 28 1.04 -1.09 -2.63
N THR A 29 1.09 -0.94 -1.30
CA THR A 29 0.24 0.04 -0.58
C THR A 29 0.63 1.48 -0.88
N THR A 30 1.93 1.80 -0.98
CA THR A 30 2.40 3.17 -1.26
C THR A 30 2.09 3.63 -2.69
N MET A 31 2.11 2.69 -3.65
CA MET A 31 1.71 2.94 -5.04
C MET A 31 0.17 2.99 -5.20
N LEU A 32 -0.58 2.38 -4.27
CA LEU A 32 -2.05 2.50 -4.19
C LEU A 32 -2.52 3.77 -3.45
N THR A 33 -1.70 4.33 -2.54
CA THR A 33 -2.12 5.47 -1.71
C THR A 33 -2.11 6.80 -2.44
N SER A 34 -1.34 6.92 -3.53
CA SER A 34 -1.30 8.09 -4.39
C SER A 34 -1.61 7.65 -5.82
N TYR A 35 -2.87 7.75 -6.23
CA TYR A 35 -3.12 7.80 -7.66
C TYR A 35 -2.59 9.14 -8.14
N ASN A 36 -1.63 9.15 -9.08
CA ASN A 36 -1.20 10.34 -9.84
C ASN A 36 -2.35 10.86 -10.77
N ILE A 37 -3.59 10.71 -10.32
CA ILE A 37 -4.80 11.22 -10.94
C ILE A 37 -5.01 12.60 -10.33
N GLY A 38 -4.90 13.62 -11.18
CA GLY A 38 -5.29 14.97 -10.80
C GLY A 38 -6.80 15.04 -10.55
N CYS A 39 -7.21 15.73 -9.49
CA CYS A 39 -8.61 15.90 -9.14
C CYS A 39 -8.91 17.36 -8.77
N LYS A 40 -10.16 17.80 -8.96
CA LYS A 40 -10.66 19.08 -8.44
C LYS A 40 -11.63 18.87 -7.29
N SER A 41 -12.29 17.72 -7.27
CA SER A 41 -13.28 17.31 -6.29
C SER A 41 -13.18 15.80 -6.02
N ASP A 42 -13.76 15.34 -4.90
CA ASP A 42 -13.78 13.91 -4.54
C ASP A 42 -14.50 13.04 -5.60
N ALA A 43 -15.41 13.63 -6.38
CA ALA A 43 -16.15 12.92 -7.44
C ALA A 43 -15.27 12.58 -8.66
N ASP A 44 -14.13 13.26 -8.83
CA ASP A 44 -13.18 12.99 -9.92
C ASP A 44 -12.31 11.75 -9.64
N CYS A 45 -12.25 11.32 -8.38
CA CYS A 45 -11.46 10.17 -7.99
C CYS A 45 -12.19 8.84 -8.26
N PRO A 46 -11.47 7.80 -8.69
CA PRO A 46 -12.07 6.49 -8.87
C PRO A 46 -12.64 5.98 -7.55
N LYS A 47 -13.84 5.41 -7.58
CA LYS A 47 -14.45 4.79 -6.41
C LYS A 47 -13.59 3.62 -5.94
N ALA A 48 -13.11 3.69 -4.70
CA ALA A 48 -12.48 2.56 -4.06
C ALA A 48 -13.54 1.58 -3.54
N ILE A 49 -13.13 0.32 -3.37
CA ILE A 49 -13.95 -0.74 -2.79
C ILE A 49 -13.76 -0.68 -1.27
N GLU A 50 -14.85 -0.83 -0.50
CA GLU A 50 -14.80 -0.87 0.97
C GLU A 50 -13.75 -1.90 1.46
N PRO A 51 -13.01 -1.60 2.54
CA PRO A 51 -13.13 -0.46 3.46
C PRO A 51 -12.29 0.76 3.05
N HIS A 52 -11.92 0.87 1.77
CA HIS A 52 -11.13 2.00 1.28
C HIS A 52 -12.05 3.05 0.65
N TYR A 53 -11.69 4.32 0.83
CA TYR A 53 -12.31 5.44 0.12
C TYR A 53 -11.23 6.34 -0.46
N THR A 54 -11.59 7.05 -1.53
CA THR A 54 -10.71 8.02 -2.19
C THR A 54 -11.17 9.44 -1.87
N ARG A 55 -10.21 10.34 -1.68
CA ARG A 55 -10.46 11.79 -1.56
C ARG A 55 -9.45 12.58 -2.37
N CYS A 56 -9.89 13.74 -2.82
CA CYS A 56 -9.05 14.71 -3.47
C CYS A 56 -8.36 15.59 -2.42
N VAL A 57 -7.04 15.46 -2.31
CA VAL A 57 -6.20 16.27 -1.42
C VAL A 57 -5.03 16.84 -2.20
N ASP A 58 -4.86 18.16 -2.13
CA ASP A 58 -3.83 18.92 -2.87
C ASP A 58 -3.85 18.66 -4.38
N GLY A 59 -5.05 18.45 -4.93
CA GLY A 59 -5.25 18.19 -6.36
C GLY A 59 -4.90 16.76 -6.79
N HIS A 60 -4.67 15.85 -5.85
CA HIS A 60 -4.38 14.43 -6.12
C HIS A 60 -5.37 13.50 -5.40
N CYS A 61 -5.68 12.35 -6.03
CA CYS A 61 -6.52 11.33 -5.43
C CYS A 61 -5.71 10.47 -4.44
N TRP A 62 -6.05 10.58 -3.16
CA TRP A 62 -5.49 9.80 -2.07
C TRP A 62 -6.42 8.68 -1.65
N LEU A 63 -5.85 7.50 -1.39
CA LEU A 63 -6.58 6.36 -0.81
C LEU A 63 -6.48 6.39 0.71
N TYR A 64 -7.63 6.36 1.38
CA TYR A 64 -7.75 6.29 2.83
C TYR A 64 -8.42 4.98 3.26
N PHE A 65 -8.04 4.49 4.44
CA PHE A 65 -8.64 3.33 5.08
C PHE A 65 -9.69 3.82 6.11
N GLY A 66 -10.93 3.33 6.03
CA GLY A 66 -11.99 3.63 7.00
C GLY A 66 -13.38 3.76 6.38
N GLU A 67 -14.40 4.05 7.21
CA GLU A 67 -15.72 4.41 6.70
C GLU A 67 -15.62 5.71 5.90
N GLY A 68 -15.90 5.63 4.59
CA GLY A 68 -15.99 6.81 3.74
C GLY A 68 -17.03 7.80 4.29
N PRO A 69 -16.96 9.09 3.90
CA PRO A 69 -17.95 10.07 4.36
C PRO A 69 -19.35 9.55 4.03
N LYS A 70 -20.16 9.31 5.06
CA LYS A 70 -21.57 8.96 4.87
C LYS A 70 -22.22 10.12 4.13
N LEU A 71 -22.60 9.88 2.89
CA LEU A 71 -23.42 10.78 2.10
C LEU A 71 -24.80 10.81 2.77
N HIS A 72 -24.93 11.66 3.80
CA HIS A 72 -26.20 11.95 4.45
C HIS A 72 -27.01 12.75 3.45
N ASN A 73 -27.94 12.07 2.78
CA ASN A 73 -29.07 12.70 2.12
C ASN A 73 -30.12 13.07 3.18
#